data_AF-K8PCD5-F1
#
_entry.id   AF-K8PCD5-F1
#
_cell.length_a   1.000
_cell.length_b   1.000
_cell.length_c   1.000
_cell.angle_alpha   90.00
_cell.angle_beta   90.00
_cell.angle_gamma   90.00
#
_symmetry.space_group_name_H-M   'P 1'
#
loop_
_entity.id
_entity.type
_entity.pdbx_description
1 polymer ?
#
loop_
_entity_poly.entity_id
_entity_poly.type
_entity_poly.pdbx_seq_one_letter_code
_entity_poly.pdbx_strand_id
1 'polypeptide(L)'
;MASAWAAVTERVVVNRYSGLAIDGFDPVAYFTDSEATKGEPDIEASSGGAVWRFRNDANRAVFLAHPDIYGPRFGGYDPVDVAQGKIVAGRAQVWLISGERLYLFSRDENRAAFAADPDGIAGRADSRWPALVETLSNY
;
A
#
# COMPACT_ATOMS: atom_id res chain seq x y z
N MET A 1 12.54 -18.61 14.30
CA MET A 1 13.01 -18.13 12.99
C MET A 1 11.79 -17.75 12.16
N ALA A 2 11.17 -16.60 12.43
CA ALA A 2 10.01 -16.15 11.65
C ALA A 2 10.52 -15.39 10.43
N SER A 3 10.19 -15.89 9.25
CA SER A 3 10.68 -15.43 7.95
C SER A 3 10.47 -13.94 7.73
N ALA A 4 11.57 -13.22 7.51
CA ALA A 4 11.60 -11.85 6.98
C ALA A 4 11.32 -11.83 5.46
N TRP A 5 10.26 -12.52 5.01
CA TRP A 5 9.87 -12.63 3.59
C TRP A 5 8.55 -11.91 3.27
N ALA A 6 7.85 -11.33 4.25
CA ALA A 6 6.55 -10.71 4.04
C ALA A 6 6.58 -9.39 3.24
N ALA A 7 7.74 -8.76 3.07
CA ALA A 7 7.86 -7.48 2.33
C ALA A 7 8.26 -7.65 0.85
N VAL A 8 8.75 -8.82 0.42
CA VAL A 8 9.24 -9.03 -0.95
C VAL A 8 8.14 -9.57 -1.89
N THR A 9 7.03 -10.06 -1.33
CA THR A 9 5.97 -10.71 -2.12
C THR A 9 4.91 -9.76 -2.64
N GLU A 10 4.75 -8.56 -2.07
CA GLU A 10 3.73 -7.61 -2.53
C GLU A 10 4.35 -6.63 -3.52
N ARG A 11 4.05 -6.82 -4.81
CA ARG A 11 4.46 -5.86 -5.84
C ARG A 11 3.74 -4.54 -5.61
N VAL A 12 4.51 -3.48 -5.37
CA VAL A 12 3.97 -2.15 -5.02
C VAL A 12 3.44 -1.44 -6.27
N VAL A 13 2.28 -0.80 -6.15
CA VAL A 13 1.75 0.13 -7.15
C VAL A 13 2.70 1.32 -7.26
N VAL A 14 3.31 1.46 -8.45
CA VAL A 14 4.20 2.57 -8.77
C VAL A 14 3.73 3.31 -10.02
N ASN A 15 3.99 4.60 -10.06
CA ASN A 15 3.88 5.37 -11.28
C ASN A 15 4.93 4.88 -12.30
N ARG A 16 4.48 4.40 -13.46
CA ARG A 16 5.35 3.78 -14.48
C ARG A 16 6.47 4.67 -15.05
N TYR A 17 6.34 5.99 -14.92
CA TYR A 17 7.33 6.94 -15.46
C TYR A 17 8.33 7.40 -14.41
N SER A 18 7.87 7.61 -13.18
CA SER A 18 8.70 8.15 -12.09
C SER A 18 9.17 7.10 -11.09
N GLY A 19 8.57 5.91 -11.08
CA GLY A 19 8.81 4.88 -10.06
C GLY A 19 8.24 5.20 -8.69
N LEU A 20 7.51 6.31 -8.54
CA LEU A 20 6.95 6.76 -7.26
C LEU A 20 5.85 5.82 -6.78
N ALA A 21 5.97 5.35 -5.54
CA ALA A 21 4.92 4.67 -4.80
C ALA A 21 3.81 5.67 -4.41
N ILE A 22 2.56 5.20 -4.41
CA ILE A 22 1.39 5.92 -3.88
C ILE A 22 1.31 7.40 -4.30
N ASP A 23 1.68 7.70 -5.56
CA ASP A 23 1.73 9.05 -6.14
C ASP A 23 2.60 10.05 -5.37
N GLY A 24 3.59 9.58 -4.61
CA GLY A 24 4.50 10.39 -3.82
C GLY A 24 3.93 10.87 -2.48
N PHE A 25 2.85 10.25 -2.00
CA PHE A 25 2.35 10.47 -0.65
C PHE A 25 3.24 9.78 0.38
N ASP A 26 3.28 10.34 1.60
CA ASP A 26 4.04 9.79 2.71
C ASP A 26 3.26 8.63 3.35
N PRO A 27 3.77 7.39 3.30
CA PRO A 27 3.06 6.23 3.86
C PRO A 27 2.93 6.28 5.39
N VAL A 28 3.81 7.01 6.08
CA VAL A 28 3.80 7.13 7.55
C VAL A 28 2.80 8.19 8.01
N ALA A 29 2.52 9.20 7.18
CA ALA A 29 1.57 10.27 7.50
C ALA A 29 0.14 9.75 7.73
N TYR A 30 -0.28 8.69 7.03
CA TYR A 30 -1.58 8.05 7.25
C TYR A 30 -1.79 7.56 8.69
N PHE A 31 -0.70 7.17 9.36
CA PHE A 31 -0.74 6.63 10.73
C PHE A 31 -0.49 7.71 11.78
N THR A 32 0.43 8.63 11.49
CA THR A 32 0.88 9.64 12.45
C THR A 32 0.00 10.87 12.47
N ASP A 33 -0.41 11.35 11.30
CA ASP A 33 -1.19 12.57 11.13
C ASP A 33 -2.67 12.27 10.79
N SER A 34 -3.00 11.00 10.52
CA SER A 34 -4.32 10.59 10.02
C SER A 34 -4.73 11.33 8.74
N GLU A 35 -3.74 11.63 7.89
CA GLU A 35 -3.94 12.39 6.65
C GLU A 35 -3.11 11.79 5.50
N ALA A 36 -3.65 11.89 4.28
CA ALA A 36 -2.88 11.67 3.07
C ALA A 36 -2.02 12.91 2.78
N THR A 37 -0.81 12.95 3.33
CA THR A 37 0.13 14.05 3.11
C THR A 37 1.12 13.73 1.99
N LYS A 38 1.40 14.69 1.10
CA LYS A 38 2.46 14.53 0.09
C LYS A 38 3.83 14.61 0.74
N GLY A 39 4.72 13.71 0.33
CA GLY A 39 6.13 13.82 0.68
C GLY A 39 6.88 14.78 -0.25
N GLU A 40 8.08 15.16 0.16
CA GLU A 40 8.93 16.09 -0.58
C GLU A 40 9.88 15.35 -1.53
N PRO A 41 10.17 15.90 -2.73
CA PRO A 41 11.13 15.29 -3.67
C PRO A 41 12.54 15.12 -3.10
N ASP A 42 12.93 15.97 -2.14
CA ASP A 42 14.27 15.93 -1.55
C ASP A 42 14.38 14.87 -0.43
N ILE A 43 13.25 14.31 0.02
CA ILE A 43 13.18 13.33 1.10
C ILE A 43 12.62 12.02 0.54
N GLU A 44 13.48 11.28 -0.16
CA GLU A 44 13.13 10.04 -0.86
C GLU A 44 13.89 8.81 -0.33
N ALA A 45 13.29 7.64 -0.49
CA ALA A 45 13.97 6.37 -0.29
C ALA A 45 13.50 5.28 -1.26
N SER A 46 14.43 4.46 -1.73
CA SER A 46 14.12 3.28 -2.54
C SER A 46 13.94 2.06 -1.65
N SER A 47 12.77 1.41 -1.72
CA SER A 47 12.46 0.20 -0.96
C SER A 47 11.38 -0.62 -1.68
N GLY A 48 11.51 -1.96 -1.69
CA GLY A 48 10.54 -2.85 -2.33
C GLY A 48 10.38 -2.65 -3.84
N GLY A 49 11.42 -2.14 -4.51
CA GLY A 49 11.37 -1.82 -5.95
C GLY A 49 10.61 -0.53 -6.29
N ALA A 50 10.27 0.29 -5.30
CA ALA A 50 9.58 1.57 -5.47
C ALA A 50 10.36 2.73 -4.85
N VAL A 51 10.11 3.94 -5.36
CA VAL A 51 10.61 5.20 -4.78
C VAL A 51 9.52 5.79 -3.88
N TRP A 52 9.83 5.97 -2.60
CA TRP A 52 8.94 6.52 -1.59
C TRP A 52 9.35 7.95 -1.26
N ARG A 53 8.36 8.83 -1.03
CA ARG A 53 8.57 10.20 -0.57
C ARG A 53 8.04 10.37 0.84
N PHE A 54 8.66 11.27 1.59
CA PHE A 54 8.29 11.53 2.98
C PHE A 54 8.18 13.03 3.23
N ARG A 55 7.30 13.41 4.16
CA ARG A 55 7.12 14.82 4.54
C ARG A 55 8.24 15.34 5.46
N ASN A 56 9.03 14.43 6.03
CA ASN A 56 10.19 14.73 6.87
C ASN A 56 11.12 13.49 6.98
N ASP A 57 12.35 13.71 7.45
CA ASP A 57 13.35 12.64 7.60
C ASP A 57 12.99 11.58 8.65
N ALA A 58 12.22 11.93 9.68
CA ALA A 58 11.82 10.99 10.71
C ALA A 58 10.87 9.92 10.14
N ASN A 59 9.89 10.33 9.33
CA ASN A 59 8.99 9.43 8.63
C ASN A 59 9.76 8.51 7.67
N ARG A 60 10.73 9.07 6.93
CA ARG A 60 11.64 8.29 6.07
C ARG A 60 12.38 7.21 6.86
N ALA A 61 12.97 7.58 8.00
CA ALA A 61 13.75 6.66 8.83
C ALA A 61 12.87 5.53 9.39
N VAL A 62 11.68 5.88 9.90
CA VAL A 62 10.75 4.91 10.48
C VAL A 62 10.18 3.97 9.41
N PHE A 63 9.85 4.47 8.22
CA PHE A 63 9.45 3.64 7.09
C PHE A 63 10.54 2.65 6.69
N LEU A 64 11.80 3.10 6.58
CA LEU A 64 12.91 2.22 6.20
C LEU A 64 13.19 1.14 7.25
N ALA A 65 12.91 1.42 8.53
CA ALA A 65 13.01 0.43 9.59
C ALA A 65 11.87 -0.60 9.56
N HIS A 66 10.66 -0.17 9.18
CA HIS A 66 9.43 -0.99 9.24
C HIS A 66 8.54 -0.86 7.99
N PRO A 67 9.06 -1.16 6.79
CA PRO A 67 8.31 -0.96 5.55
C PRO A 67 7.09 -1.89 5.45
N ASP A 68 7.13 -3.04 6.13
CA ASP A 68 6.03 -3.99 6.22
C ASP A 68 4.86 -3.49 7.07
N ILE A 69 5.06 -2.50 7.93
CA ILE A 69 4.01 -1.89 8.77
C ILE A 69 3.38 -0.71 8.04
N TYR A 70 4.22 0.20 7.55
CA TYR A 70 3.77 1.48 6.99
C TYR A 70 3.41 1.38 5.50
N GLY A 71 3.89 0.37 4.79
CA GLY A 71 3.48 0.10 3.42
C GLY A 71 1.99 -0.26 3.32
N PRO A 72 1.30 0.14 2.23
CA PRO A 72 -0.07 -0.26 2.00
C PRO A 72 -0.16 -1.77 1.75
N ARG A 73 -1.21 -2.40 2.26
CA ARG A 73 -1.54 -3.80 1.98
C ARG A 73 -1.80 -4.02 0.49
N PHE A 74 -1.50 -5.25 0.06
CA PHE A 74 -1.59 -5.65 -1.33
C PHE A 74 -0.80 -4.69 -2.23
N GLY A 75 0.34 -4.18 -1.76
CA GLY A 75 1.15 -3.20 -2.48
C GLY A 75 0.43 -1.90 -2.87
N GLY A 76 -0.74 -1.59 -2.29
CA GLY A 76 -1.56 -0.44 -2.67
C GLY A 76 -2.63 -0.71 -3.74
N TYR A 77 -2.86 -1.98 -4.09
CA TYR A 77 -4.04 -2.36 -4.87
C TYR A 77 -5.30 -2.40 -4.00
N ASP A 78 -6.44 -2.12 -4.62
CA ASP A 78 -7.73 -2.03 -3.94
C ASP A 78 -8.15 -3.41 -3.40
N PRO A 79 -8.33 -3.58 -2.07
CA PRO A 79 -8.62 -4.87 -1.48
C PRO A 79 -9.99 -5.43 -1.89
N VAL A 80 -10.97 -4.58 -2.23
CA VAL A 80 -12.29 -5.01 -2.70
C VAL A 80 -12.16 -5.61 -4.10
N ASP A 81 -11.40 -4.96 -4.98
CA ASP A 81 -11.15 -5.48 -6.33
C ASP A 81 -10.27 -6.73 -6.29
N VAL A 82 -9.26 -6.79 -5.40
CA VAL A 82 -8.44 -7.99 -5.17
C VAL A 82 -9.31 -9.16 -4.68
N ALA A 83 -10.23 -8.93 -3.75
CA ALA A 83 -11.21 -9.93 -3.29
C ALA A 83 -12.13 -10.43 -4.42
N GLN A 84 -12.27 -9.67 -5.52
CA GLN A 84 -12.99 -10.08 -6.73
C GLN A 84 -12.08 -10.71 -7.80
N GLY A 85 -10.77 -10.81 -7.56
CA GLY A 85 -9.80 -11.35 -8.52
C GLY A 85 -9.30 -10.34 -9.54
N LYS A 86 -9.40 -9.04 -9.25
CA LYS A 86 -8.95 -7.95 -10.14
C LYS A 86 -7.75 -7.25 -9.52
N ILE A 87 -6.87 -6.73 -10.37
CA ILE A 87 -5.77 -5.87 -9.97
C ILE A 87 -6.07 -4.43 -10.40
N VAL A 88 -6.56 -3.64 -9.45
CA VAL A 88 -6.88 -2.21 -9.66
C VAL A 88 -6.12 -1.39 -8.63
N ALA A 89 -5.34 -0.43 -9.09
CA ALA A 89 -4.56 0.44 -8.21
C ALA A 89 -5.49 1.29 -7.33
N GLY A 90 -5.17 1.34 -6.03
CA GLY A 90 -5.79 2.29 -5.11
C GLY A 90 -5.28 3.71 -5.35
N ARG A 91 -6.02 4.69 -4.83
CA ARG A 91 -5.65 6.10 -4.83
C ARG A 91 -5.20 6.51 -3.45
N ALA A 92 -4.10 7.25 -3.36
CA ALA A 92 -3.57 7.76 -2.10
C ALA A 92 -4.62 8.53 -1.25
N GLN A 93 -5.55 9.23 -1.89
CA GLN A 93 -6.55 10.02 -1.18
C GLN A 93 -7.76 9.20 -0.70
N VAL A 94 -7.94 7.98 -1.18
CA VAL A 94 -9.04 7.09 -0.79
C VAL A 94 -8.45 5.94 -0.01
N TRP A 95 -8.43 6.06 1.30
CA TRP A 95 -7.69 5.16 2.18
C TRP A 95 -8.45 4.84 3.47
N LEU A 96 -8.01 3.80 4.16
CA LEU A 96 -8.48 3.42 5.48
C LEU A 96 -7.35 2.70 6.24
N ILE A 97 -7.16 3.05 7.50
CA ILE A 97 -6.40 2.20 8.43
C ILE A 97 -7.38 1.21 9.07
N SER A 98 -7.09 -0.09 8.96
CA SER A 98 -7.85 -1.16 9.62
C SER A 98 -6.88 -2.21 10.15
N GLY A 99 -7.02 -2.62 11.41
CA GLY A 99 -6.13 -3.62 12.02
C GLY A 99 -4.65 -3.25 11.91
N GLU A 100 -4.31 -1.98 12.17
CA GLU A 100 -2.94 -1.42 12.07
C GLU A 100 -2.31 -1.48 10.66
N ARG A 101 -3.13 -1.69 9.63
CA ARG A 101 -2.68 -1.74 8.24
C ARG A 101 -3.32 -0.66 7.40
N LEU A 102 -2.53 -0.11 6.48
CA LEU A 102 -3.01 0.84 5.47
C LEU A 102 -3.61 0.10 4.28
N TYR A 103 -4.83 0.47 3.91
CA TYR A 103 -5.51 0.04 2.70
C TYR A 103 -5.81 1.24 1.82
N LEU A 104 -5.56 1.10 0.51
CA LEU A 104 -5.89 2.11 -0.50
C LEU A 104 -6.99 1.57 -1.40
N PHE A 105 -7.85 2.47 -1.90
CA PHE A 105 -9.01 2.10 -2.69
C PHE A 105 -9.06 2.90 -3.98
N SER A 106 -9.58 2.29 -5.04
CA SER A 106 -9.73 2.92 -6.34
C SER A 106 -10.87 3.95 -6.37
N ARG A 107 -11.87 3.76 -5.50
CA ARG A 107 -13.10 4.56 -5.40
C ARG A 107 -13.68 4.55 -3.98
N ASP A 108 -14.45 5.58 -3.62
CA ASP A 108 -15.03 5.74 -2.29
C ASP A 108 -16.04 4.63 -1.94
N GLU A 109 -16.74 4.09 -2.93
CA GLU A 109 -17.69 2.98 -2.72
C GLU A 109 -16.98 1.71 -2.24
N ASN A 110 -15.78 1.43 -2.77
CA ASN A 110 -14.98 0.30 -2.33
C ASN A 110 -14.45 0.51 -0.91
N ARG A 111 -14.01 1.74 -0.59
CA ARG A 111 -13.63 2.10 0.79
C ARG A 111 -14.78 1.90 1.77
N ALA A 112 -15.99 2.35 1.41
CA ALA A 112 -17.19 2.19 2.23
C ALA A 112 -17.57 0.72 2.39
N ALA A 113 -17.50 -0.08 1.32
CA ALA A 113 -17.76 -1.52 1.37
C ALA A 113 -16.76 -2.23 2.28
N PHE A 114 -15.47 -1.89 2.19
CA PHE A 114 -14.43 -2.43 3.06
C PHE A 114 -14.65 -2.04 4.53
N ALA A 115 -15.00 -0.78 4.80
CA ALA A 115 -15.28 -0.34 6.17
C ALA A 115 -16.47 -1.09 6.82
N ALA A 116 -17.40 -1.62 6.01
CA ALA A 116 -18.53 -2.41 6.51
C ALA A 116 -18.19 -3.89 6.82
N ASP A 117 -17.19 -4.46 6.16
CA ASP A 117 -16.71 -5.84 6.37
C ASP A 117 -15.18 -5.94 6.18
N PRO A 118 -14.36 -5.34 7.09
CA PRO A 118 -12.91 -5.29 6.89
C PRO A 118 -12.28 -6.67 6.88
N ASP A 119 -12.60 -7.50 7.87
CA ASP A 119 -12.00 -8.83 8.04
C ASP A 119 -12.44 -9.79 6.93
N GLY A 120 -13.71 -9.76 6.54
CA GLY A 120 -14.22 -10.62 5.48
C GLY A 120 -13.67 -10.26 4.11
N ILE A 121 -13.54 -8.97 3.79
CA ILE A 121 -12.94 -8.54 2.51
C ILE A 121 -11.43 -8.78 2.52
N ALA A 122 -10.72 -8.42 3.59
CA ALA A 122 -9.29 -8.65 3.71
C ALA A 122 -8.94 -10.14 3.60
N GLY A 123 -9.68 -11.03 4.29
CA GLY A 123 -9.45 -12.48 4.20
C GLY A 123 -9.69 -13.04 2.80
N ARG A 124 -10.75 -12.58 2.11
CA ARG A 124 -10.98 -12.94 0.70
C ARG A 124 -9.86 -12.43 -0.21
N ALA A 125 -9.41 -11.20 -0.01
CA ALA A 125 -8.29 -10.63 -0.76
C ALA A 125 -6.99 -11.41 -0.52
N ASP A 126 -6.65 -11.71 0.73
CA ASP A 126 -5.47 -12.51 1.11
C ASP A 126 -5.47 -13.88 0.42
N SER A 127 -6.62 -14.57 0.36
CA SER A 127 -6.71 -15.87 -0.32
C SER A 127 -6.46 -15.81 -1.84
N ARG A 128 -6.73 -14.66 -2.47
CA ARG A 128 -6.59 -14.47 -3.93
C ARG A 128 -5.25 -13.85 -4.31
N TRP A 129 -4.67 -13.07 -3.41
CA TRP A 129 -3.50 -12.25 -3.66
C TRP A 129 -2.30 -13.04 -4.22
N PRO A 130 -1.92 -14.23 -3.72
CA PRO A 130 -0.79 -14.99 -4.24
C PRO A 130 -0.88 -15.28 -5.75
N ALA A 131 -2.07 -15.68 -6.23
CA ALA A 131 -2.26 -15.96 -7.66
C ALA A 131 -2.23 -14.68 -8.49
N LEU A 132 -2.75 -13.58 -7.96
CA LEU A 132 -2.79 -12.32 -8.70
C LEU A 132 -1.41 -11.67 -8.80
N VAL A 133 -0.59 -11.71 -7.74
CA VAL A 133 0.73 -11.08 -7.79
C VAL A 133 1.69 -11.78 -8.75
N GLU A 134 1.52 -13.08 -8.98
CA GLU A 134 2.25 -13.82 -10.04
C GLU A 134 1.95 -13.26 -11.43
N THR A 135 0.69 -12.87 -11.71
CA THR A 135 0.31 -12.29 -13.00
C THR A 135 1.00 -10.97 -13.28
N LEU A 136 1.39 -10.23 -12.24
CA LEU A 136 2.13 -8.98 -12.36
C LEU A 136 3.60 -9.19 -12.70
N SER A 137 4.15 -10.40 -12.50
CA SER A 137 5.55 -10.75 -12.76
C SER A 137 5.84 -11.16 -14.20
N ASN A 138 4.81 -11.47 -14.98
CA ASN A 138 4.94 -11.89 -16.38
C ASN A 138 4.94 -10.72 -17.39
N TYR A 139 5.16 -9.50 -16.92
CA TYR A 139 5.24 -8.27 -17.71
C TYR A 139 6.48 -7.44 -17.35
#